data_AF-A0A7X7DH23-F1
#
_entry.id   AF-A0A7X7DH23-F1
#
_cell.length_a   1.000
_cell.length_b   1.000
_cell.length_c   1.000
_cell.angle_alpha   90.00
_cell.angle_beta   90.00
_cell.angle_gamma   90.00
#
_symmetry.space_group_name_H-M   'P 1'
#
loop_
_entity.id
_entity.type
_entity.pdbx_description
1 polymer ?
#
loop_
_entity_poly.entity_id
_entity_poly.type
_entity_poly.pdbx_seq_one_letter_code
_entity_poly.pdbx_strand_id
1 'polypeptide(L)'
;MSRSFPARPNMARGEEIARLLKGEIVQVVGCTEPAAIAYAFRTLIRHMPVPPPPNSFCACLHVSRDAFRNASTAVVPFLKKPGILAAAAAGCASRTNDFNVFADFDLRLARKFMKNGAWLRAVPVRRNGLYVALQFNADTGIILRGRHDHIEQLVVFGRDLTPRQKLMPRPPRLDEIFELARARHPALEALALDFITRQVPPEKGYSLEDQIVRRIAGRMAGYSHPVMTITGSGNQGIFLGLPYRRLYQEQGAAILPAVVFSLLAQVHLSHKHDRLSRDCGLATKAAPALAAGLAFARGAAPADIRRLFRDVPSRIGGLPCEGAEPACGDKARRAFQAVWNGA
;
A
#
# COMPACT_ATOMS: atom_id res chain seq x y z
N MET A 1 -5.68 -40.94 -18.87
CA MET A 1 -6.42 -40.51 -17.66
C MET A 1 -5.42 -40.06 -16.60
N SER A 2 -5.14 -38.76 -16.52
CA SER A 2 -4.26 -38.20 -15.48
C SER A 2 -5.01 -38.19 -14.15
N ARG A 3 -4.58 -39.05 -13.21
CA ARG A 3 -5.09 -39.02 -11.84
C ARG A 3 -4.54 -37.76 -11.16
N SER A 4 -5.40 -36.75 -10.95
CA SER A 4 -5.09 -35.63 -10.07
C SER A 4 -5.05 -36.15 -8.63
N PHE A 5 -3.85 -36.27 -8.06
CA PHE A 5 -3.70 -36.50 -6.63
C PHE A 5 -4.21 -35.27 -5.87
N PRO A 6 -4.97 -35.45 -4.76
CA PRO A 6 -5.35 -34.32 -3.92
C PRO A 6 -4.10 -33.64 -3.36
N ALA A 7 -4.01 -32.33 -3.51
CA ALA A 7 -2.91 -31.54 -2.95
C ALA A 7 -2.79 -31.79 -1.44
N ARG A 8 -1.55 -31.96 -0.94
CA ARG A 8 -1.31 -32.05 0.51
C ARG A 8 -1.92 -30.82 1.19
N PRO A 9 -2.58 -30.94 2.36
CA PRO A 9 -3.31 -29.83 3.00
C PRO A 9 -2.50 -28.53 3.14
N ASN A 10 -1.19 -28.66 3.43
CA ASN A 10 -0.27 -27.53 3.59
C ASN A 10 0.07 -26.83 2.24
N MET A 11 0.06 -27.58 1.13
CA MET A 11 0.34 -27.05 -0.21
C MET A 11 -0.83 -26.18 -0.71
N ALA A 12 -2.07 -26.66 -0.54
CA ALA A 12 -3.27 -25.90 -0.90
C ALA A 12 -3.39 -24.59 -0.10
N ARG A 13 -3.08 -24.63 1.20
CA ARG A 13 -3.07 -23.43 2.04
C ARG A 13 -1.94 -22.46 1.64
N GLY A 14 -0.77 -22.96 1.28
CA GLY A 14 0.33 -22.14 0.78
C GLY A 14 -0.03 -21.37 -0.50
N GLU A 15 -0.68 -22.01 -1.46
CA GLU A 15 -1.18 -21.36 -2.68
C GLU A 15 -2.26 -20.32 -2.41
N GLU A 16 -3.19 -20.63 -1.51
CA GLU A 16 -4.22 -19.70 -1.06
C GLU A 16 -3.60 -18.44 -0.45
N ILE A 17 -2.64 -18.61 0.47
CA ILE A 17 -1.95 -17.48 1.11
C ILE A 17 -1.06 -16.71 0.12
N ALA A 18 -0.47 -17.38 -0.87
CA ALA A 18 0.26 -16.70 -1.94
C ALA A 18 -0.67 -15.79 -2.76
N ARG A 19 -1.91 -16.22 -3.06
CA ARG A 19 -2.92 -15.36 -3.69
C ARG A 19 -3.29 -14.17 -2.80
N LEU A 20 -3.39 -14.37 -1.49
CA LEU A 20 -3.61 -13.29 -0.53
C LEU A 20 -2.48 -12.25 -0.59
N LEU A 21 -1.23 -12.68 -0.43
CA LEU A 21 -0.06 -11.79 -0.47
C LEU A 21 0.08 -11.07 -1.81
N LYS A 22 -0.16 -11.76 -2.93
CA LYS A 22 -0.15 -11.14 -4.26
C LYS A 22 -1.20 -10.03 -4.39
N GLY A 23 -2.34 -10.16 -3.71
CA GLY A 23 -3.34 -9.09 -3.63
C GLY A 23 -2.93 -7.96 -2.69
N GLU A 24 -2.08 -8.18 -1.68
CA GLU A 24 -1.65 -7.14 -0.73
C GLU A 24 -0.37 -6.41 -1.15
N ILE A 25 0.41 -7.01 -2.05
CA ILE A 25 1.66 -6.46 -2.59
C ILE A 25 1.40 -5.86 -3.96
N VAL A 26 1.45 -4.54 -4.05
CA VAL A 26 1.24 -3.80 -5.29
C VAL A 26 2.40 -2.83 -5.49
N GLN A 27 2.96 -2.77 -6.70
CA GLN A 27 3.93 -1.74 -7.04
C GLN A 27 3.21 -0.44 -7.38
N VAL A 28 3.61 0.65 -6.74
CA VAL A 28 3.02 1.98 -7.00
C VAL A 28 4.09 3.06 -7.09
N VAL A 29 3.81 4.06 -7.91
CA VAL A 29 4.50 5.36 -7.91
C VAL A 29 3.68 6.32 -7.05
N GLY A 30 4.32 7.03 -6.11
CA GLY A 30 3.65 8.00 -5.25
C GLY A 30 2.86 7.43 -4.07
N CYS A 31 1.99 8.26 -3.48
CA CYS A 31 1.15 7.93 -2.33
C CYS A 31 -0.12 7.16 -2.71
N THR A 32 -0.56 6.22 -1.88
CA THR A 32 -1.66 5.30 -2.19
C THR A 32 -3.04 5.95 -2.04
N GLU A 33 -3.22 6.88 -1.08
CA GLU A 33 -4.48 7.61 -0.91
C GLU A 33 -4.76 8.59 -2.07
N PRO A 34 -3.80 9.43 -2.53
CA PRO A 34 -3.94 10.13 -3.81
C PRO A 34 -4.14 9.20 -5.00
N ALA A 35 -3.46 8.05 -5.05
CA ALA A 35 -3.61 7.10 -6.13
C ALA A 35 -5.03 6.52 -6.19
N ALA A 36 -5.70 6.30 -5.06
CA ALA A 36 -7.11 5.88 -5.02
C ALA A 36 -8.04 6.94 -5.63
N ILE A 37 -7.81 8.23 -5.33
CA ILE A 37 -8.55 9.32 -5.97
C ILE A 37 -8.28 9.32 -7.48
N ALA A 38 -7.02 9.29 -7.89
CA ALA A 38 -6.62 9.27 -9.30
C ALA A 38 -7.20 8.06 -10.04
N TYR A 39 -7.26 6.89 -9.38
CA TYR A 39 -7.80 5.65 -9.89
C TYR A 39 -9.31 5.74 -10.12
N ALA A 40 -10.05 6.38 -9.20
CA ALA A 40 -11.47 6.65 -9.38
C ALA A 40 -11.73 7.50 -10.65
N PHE A 41 -10.97 8.59 -10.83
CA PHE A 41 -11.06 9.43 -12.03
C PHE A 41 -10.73 8.66 -13.30
N ARG A 42 -9.59 7.97 -13.32
CA ARG A 42 -9.15 7.19 -14.48
C ARG A 42 -10.15 6.10 -14.85
N THR A 43 -10.74 5.45 -13.85
CA THR A 43 -11.76 4.41 -14.05
C THR A 43 -13.03 4.95 -14.68
N LEU A 44 -13.55 6.11 -14.25
CA LEU A 44 -14.70 6.70 -14.94
C LEU A 44 -14.36 7.18 -16.34
N ILE A 45 -13.23 7.87 -16.52
CA ILE A 45 -12.84 8.48 -17.80
C ILE A 45 -12.64 7.43 -18.89
N ARG A 46 -12.06 6.26 -18.58
CA ARG A 46 -11.90 5.19 -19.59
C ARG A 46 -13.22 4.61 -20.10
N HIS A 47 -14.34 4.81 -19.38
CA HIS A 47 -15.67 4.37 -19.81
C HIS A 47 -16.46 5.48 -20.52
N MET A 48 -15.91 6.69 -20.63
CA MET A 48 -16.50 7.78 -21.40
C MET A 48 -16.25 7.55 -22.90
N PRO A 49 -17.23 7.83 -23.79
CA PRO A 49 -17.02 7.74 -25.24
C PRO A 49 -15.90 8.66 -25.73
N VAL A 50 -15.82 9.85 -25.12
CA VAL A 50 -14.77 10.84 -25.35
C VAL A 50 -14.26 11.31 -23.99
N PRO A 51 -12.95 11.24 -23.71
CA PRO A 51 -12.39 11.79 -22.48
C PRO A 51 -12.74 13.29 -22.34
N PRO A 52 -13.34 13.73 -21.23
CA PRO A 52 -13.79 15.11 -21.10
C PRO A 52 -12.59 16.06 -21.10
N PRO A 53 -12.58 17.14 -21.91
CA PRO A 53 -11.52 18.14 -21.84
C PRO A 53 -11.56 18.90 -20.51
N PRO A 54 -10.46 19.57 -20.13
CA PRO A 54 -10.44 20.44 -18.95
C PRO A 54 -11.60 21.43 -18.93
N ASN A 55 -12.24 21.58 -17.76
CA ASN A 55 -13.37 22.49 -17.51
C ASN A 55 -14.69 22.17 -18.23
N SER A 56 -14.83 20.98 -18.84
CA SER A 56 -16.08 20.57 -19.53
C SER A 56 -17.05 19.76 -18.67
N PHE A 57 -16.67 19.44 -17.42
CA PHE A 57 -17.49 18.65 -16.52
C PHE A 57 -17.32 19.12 -15.07
N CYS A 58 -18.22 18.68 -14.19
CA CYS A 58 -18.11 18.85 -12.75
C CYS A 58 -17.94 17.48 -12.09
N ALA A 59 -17.18 17.44 -11.02
CA ALA A 59 -16.93 16.24 -10.21
C ALA A 59 -17.17 16.55 -8.74
N CYS A 60 -18.02 15.76 -8.10
CA CYS A 60 -18.17 15.75 -6.66
C CYS A 60 -17.42 14.54 -6.09
N LEU A 61 -16.45 14.80 -5.21
CA LEU A 61 -15.58 13.79 -4.61
C LEU A 61 -15.78 13.78 -3.10
N HIS A 62 -16.38 12.73 -2.57
CA HIS A 62 -16.51 12.48 -1.14
C HIS A 62 -15.39 11.54 -0.67
N VAL A 63 -14.59 11.97 0.30
CA VAL A 63 -13.44 11.20 0.78
C VAL A 63 -13.47 11.04 2.29
N SER A 64 -13.21 9.84 2.81
CA SER A 64 -13.02 9.63 4.27
C SER A 64 -11.97 10.60 4.82
N ARG A 65 -12.16 11.11 6.04
CA ARG A 65 -11.26 12.12 6.67
C ARG A 65 -9.78 11.76 6.62
N ASP A 66 -9.42 10.50 6.91
CA ASP A 66 -8.01 10.08 6.91
C ASP A 66 -7.40 10.11 5.50
N ALA A 67 -8.13 9.61 4.51
CA ALA A 67 -7.69 9.67 3.12
C ALA A 67 -7.69 11.11 2.58
N PHE A 68 -8.64 11.95 3.01
CA PHE A 68 -8.66 13.37 2.66
C PHE A 68 -7.41 14.07 3.20
N ARG A 69 -7.06 13.87 4.48
CA ARG A 69 -5.85 14.41 5.11
C ARG A 69 -4.59 13.98 4.36
N ASN A 70 -4.41 12.67 4.18
CA ASN A 70 -3.23 12.12 3.51
C ASN A 70 -3.13 12.60 2.04
N ALA A 71 -4.26 12.67 1.32
CA ALA A 71 -4.27 13.13 -0.06
C ALA A 71 -4.08 14.64 -0.22
N SER A 72 -4.45 15.43 0.80
CA SER A 72 -4.31 16.89 0.77
C SER A 72 -2.85 17.34 0.88
N THR A 73 -2.01 16.58 1.58
CA THR A 73 -0.60 16.94 1.79
C THR A 73 0.36 16.23 0.82
N ALA A 74 0.00 15.04 0.32
CA ALA A 74 0.86 14.24 -0.53
C ALA A 74 1.21 14.96 -1.85
N VAL A 75 2.51 15.02 -2.17
CA VAL A 75 2.99 15.52 -3.46
C VAL A 75 2.78 14.48 -4.54
N VAL A 76 2.06 14.84 -5.60
CA VAL A 76 1.87 13.97 -6.77
C VAL A 76 3.17 13.93 -7.60
N PRO A 77 3.73 12.74 -7.87
CA PRO A 77 4.94 12.59 -8.68
C PRO A 77 4.83 13.26 -10.05
N PHE A 78 5.95 13.71 -10.60
CA PHE A 78 6.07 14.46 -11.87
C PHE A 78 5.38 15.84 -11.92
N LEU A 79 4.19 15.99 -11.32
CA LEU A 79 3.53 17.29 -11.14
C LEU A 79 4.25 18.16 -10.12
N LYS A 80 4.87 17.55 -9.09
CA LYS A 80 5.55 18.25 -7.99
C LYS A 80 4.62 19.24 -7.28
N LYS A 81 3.34 18.87 -7.19
CA LYS A 81 2.28 19.65 -6.54
C LYS A 81 1.54 18.75 -5.56
N PRO A 82 1.29 19.21 -4.32
CA PRO A 82 0.47 18.48 -3.38
C PRO A 82 -1.02 18.61 -3.68
N GLY A 83 -1.80 17.71 -3.10
CA GLY A 83 -3.23 17.90 -2.91
C GLY A 83 -4.14 17.12 -3.85
N ILE A 84 -5.41 17.10 -3.47
CA ILE A 84 -6.48 16.32 -4.12
C ILE A 84 -6.68 16.74 -5.58
N LEU A 85 -6.60 18.03 -5.90
CA LEU A 85 -6.71 18.52 -7.27
C LEU A 85 -5.61 17.96 -8.18
N ALA A 86 -4.37 17.92 -7.68
CA ALA A 86 -3.26 17.34 -8.43
C ALA A 86 -3.47 15.84 -8.67
N ALA A 87 -3.98 15.11 -7.67
CA ALA A 87 -4.25 13.68 -7.78
C ALA A 87 -5.38 13.41 -8.80
N ALA A 88 -6.47 14.16 -8.73
CA ALA A 88 -7.59 14.07 -9.66
C ALA A 88 -7.16 14.42 -11.10
N ALA A 89 -6.41 15.52 -11.29
CA ALA A 89 -5.89 15.93 -12.58
C ALA A 89 -4.96 14.88 -13.21
N ALA A 90 -4.09 14.26 -12.40
CA ALA A 90 -3.25 13.15 -12.86
C ALA A 90 -4.09 11.91 -13.22
N GLY A 91 -5.14 11.59 -12.46
CA GLY A 91 -6.10 10.55 -12.81
C GLY A 91 -6.79 10.79 -14.15
N CYS A 92 -7.22 12.04 -14.40
CA CYS A 92 -7.83 12.42 -15.68
C CYS A 92 -6.88 12.29 -16.87
N ALA A 93 -5.59 12.51 -16.64
CA ALA A 93 -4.55 12.46 -17.67
C ALA A 93 -3.81 11.11 -17.75
N SER A 94 -4.14 10.14 -16.88
CA SER A 94 -3.42 8.88 -16.79
C SER A 94 -3.66 8.00 -18.00
N ARG A 95 -2.61 7.28 -18.42
CA ARG A 95 -2.65 6.31 -19.51
C ARG A 95 -2.71 4.86 -19.01
N THR A 96 -2.55 4.65 -17.71
CA THR A 96 -2.64 3.32 -17.10
C THR A 96 -4.09 3.00 -16.70
N ASN A 97 -4.45 1.72 -16.67
CA ASN A 97 -5.79 1.27 -16.27
C ASN A 97 -5.78 0.49 -14.95
N ASP A 98 -4.58 0.25 -14.40
CA ASP A 98 -4.38 -0.36 -13.10
C ASP A 98 -4.27 0.70 -11.99
N PHE A 99 -4.00 0.25 -10.77
CA PHE A 99 -3.89 1.13 -9.61
C PHE A 99 -2.60 1.98 -9.60
N ASN A 100 -1.61 1.70 -10.45
CA ASN A 100 -0.37 2.46 -10.54
C ASN A 100 -0.55 3.70 -11.44
N VAL A 101 -1.54 4.52 -11.11
CA VAL A 101 -2.08 5.62 -11.93
C VAL A 101 -1.03 6.69 -12.24
N PHE A 102 -0.09 6.90 -11.31
CA PHE A 102 0.96 7.92 -11.45
C PHE A 102 2.18 7.44 -12.23
N ALA A 103 2.25 6.18 -12.67
CA ALA A 103 3.40 5.68 -13.43
C ALA A 103 3.52 6.31 -14.82
N ASP A 104 2.38 6.58 -15.46
CA ASP A 104 2.32 7.25 -16.77
C ASP A 104 1.02 8.06 -16.91
N PHE A 105 1.19 9.38 -17.05
CA PHE A 105 0.12 10.30 -17.37
C PHE A 105 0.63 11.46 -18.23
N ASP A 106 -0.27 12.08 -18.99
CA ASP A 106 0.06 13.26 -19.78
C ASP A 106 0.25 14.48 -18.86
N LEU A 107 1.51 14.85 -18.64
CA LEU A 107 1.87 15.98 -17.77
C LEU A 107 1.30 17.32 -18.26
N ARG A 108 1.20 17.53 -19.58
CA ARG A 108 0.65 18.78 -20.14
C ARG A 108 -0.86 18.84 -19.89
N LEU A 109 -1.56 17.74 -20.13
CA LEU A 109 -3.00 17.64 -19.88
C LEU A 109 -3.33 17.76 -18.38
N ALA A 110 -2.59 17.06 -17.51
CA ALA A 110 -2.77 17.18 -16.07
C ALA A 110 -2.59 18.64 -15.59
N ARG A 111 -1.58 19.35 -16.09
CA ARG A 111 -1.40 20.78 -15.80
C ARG A 111 -2.55 21.64 -16.31
N LYS A 112 -3.16 21.31 -17.46
CA LYS A 112 -4.36 22.02 -17.95
C LYS A 112 -5.54 21.85 -17.01
N PHE A 113 -5.80 20.64 -16.49
CA PHE A 113 -6.82 20.40 -15.47
C PHE A 113 -6.59 21.17 -14.18
N MET A 114 -5.33 21.45 -13.83
CA MET A 114 -4.99 22.20 -12.62
C MET A 114 -5.12 23.73 -12.76
N LYS A 115 -5.16 24.28 -13.99
CA LYS A 115 -5.22 25.74 -14.19
C LYS A 115 -6.48 26.37 -13.61
N ASN A 116 -7.61 25.65 -13.68
CA ASN A 116 -8.86 26.04 -13.06
C ASN A 116 -9.41 24.82 -12.30
N GLY A 117 -9.51 24.92 -10.98
CA GLY A 117 -9.97 23.82 -10.12
C GLY A 117 -11.49 23.77 -9.92
N ALA A 118 -12.26 24.70 -10.51
CA ALA A 118 -13.70 24.83 -10.26
C ALA A 118 -14.52 23.59 -10.67
N TRP A 119 -13.98 22.74 -11.54
CA TRP A 119 -14.60 21.47 -11.94
C TRP A 119 -14.60 20.44 -10.81
N LEU A 120 -13.76 20.57 -9.78
CA LEU A 120 -13.63 19.59 -8.70
C LEU A 120 -14.11 20.15 -7.36
N ARG A 121 -15.16 19.55 -6.81
CA ARG A 121 -15.58 19.77 -5.42
C ARG A 121 -15.19 18.55 -4.58
N ALA A 122 -14.16 18.70 -3.74
CA ALA A 122 -13.74 17.67 -2.78
C ALA A 122 -14.33 17.94 -1.39
N VAL A 123 -14.97 16.93 -0.79
CA VAL A 123 -15.67 17.04 0.49
C VAL A 123 -15.22 15.91 1.43
N PRO A 124 -14.65 16.23 2.61
CA PRO A 124 -14.33 15.22 3.60
C PRO A 124 -15.61 14.69 4.27
N VAL A 125 -15.76 13.37 4.38
CA VAL A 125 -16.91 12.71 5.03
C VAL A 125 -16.49 11.89 6.24
N ARG A 126 -17.38 11.80 7.24
CA ARG A 126 -17.19 10.96 8.42
C ARG A 126 -17.44 9.50 8.08
N ARG A 127 -16.38 8.80 7.68
CA ARG A 127 -16.34 7.35 7.46
C ARG A 127 -15.01 6.81 8.00
N ASN A 128 -15.03 5.61 8.57
CA ASN A 128 -13.83 4.90 9.01
C ASN A 128 -13.22 4.13 7.84
N GLY A 129 -11.90 3.95 7.87
CA GLY A 129 -11.15 3.31 6.80
C GLY A 129 -11.16 4.13 5.51
N LEU A 130 -10.72 3.52 4.42
CA LEU A 130 -10.71 4.17 3.11
C LEU A 130 -12.13 4.24 2.52
N TYR A 131 -12.54 5.43 2.15
CA TYR A 131 -13.74 5.70 1.35
C TYR A 131 -13.45 6.79 0.32
N VAL A 132 -13.70 6.51 -0.96
CA VAL A 132 -13.62 7.47 -2.07
C VAL A 132 -14.86 7.28 -2.93
N ALA A 133 -15.79 8.24 -2.90
CA ALA A 133 -16.94 8.25 -3.78
C ALA A 133 -16.85 9.44 -4.74
N LEU A 134 -16.78 9.16 -6.03
CA LEU A 134 -16.67 10.14 -7.10
C LEU A 134 -17.94 10.08 -7.95
N GLN A 135 -18.54 11.24 -8.19
CA GLN A 135 -19.72 11.40 -9.05
C GLN A 135 -19.45 12.51 -10.06
N PHE A 136 -19.73 12.23 -11.34
CA PHE A 136 -19.77 13.27 -12.37
C PHE A 136 -21.18 13.84 -12.52
N ASN A 137 -22.19 12.99 -12.33
CA ASN A 137 -23.62 13.32 -12.38
C ASN A 137 -24.42 12.22 -11.64
N ALA A 138 -25.75 12.23 -11.76
CA ALA A 138 -26.63 11.29 -11.06
C ALA A 138 -26.50 9.84 -11.54
N ASP A 139 -26.08 9.61 -12.79
CA ASP A 139 -26.06 8.29 -13.42
C ASP A 139 -24.65 7.76 -13.68
N THR A 140 -23.61 8.51 -13.30
CA THR A 140 -22.21 8.16 -13.51
C THR A 140 -21.36 8.46 -12.28
N GLY A 141 -20.89 7.39 -11.63
CA GLY A 141 -20.11 7.47 -10.40
C GLY A 141 -19.44 6.16 -10.02
N ILE A 142 -18.49 6.26 -9.09
CA ILE A 142 -17.70 5.15 -8.57
C ILE A 142 -17.52 5.30 -7.06
N ILE A 143 -17.57 4.17 -6.34
CA ILE A 143 -17.26 4.09 -4.92
C ILE A 143 -16.13 3.09 -4.72
N LEU A 144 -15.04 3.56 -4.12
CA LEU A 144 -13.96 2.73 -3.60
C LEU A 144 -14.08 2.63 -2.09
N ARG A 145 -13.96 1.42 -1.53
CA ARG A 145 -14.09 1.20 -0.09
C ARG A 145 -13.20 0.10 0.45
N GLY A 146 -12.64 0.33 1.64
CA GLY A 146 -11.83 -0.62 2.38
C GLY A 146 -10.40 -0.70 1.85
N ARG A 147 -10.20 -1.21 0.63
CA ARG A 147 -8.90 -1.20 -0.08
C ARG A 147 -8.85 -0.09 -1.13
N HIS A 148 -7.63 0.37 -1.45
CA HIS A 148 -7.38 1.48 -2.37
C HIS A 148 -7.81 1.23 -3.82
N ASP A 149 -7.86 -0.03 -4.21
CA ASP A 149 -8.19 -0.52 -5.55
C ASP A 149 -9.57 -1.19 -5.62
N HIS A 150 -10.28 -1.29 -4.49
CA HIS A 150 -11.52 -2.05 -4.41
C HIS A 150 -12.73 -1.21 -4.77
N ILE A 151 -13.30 -1.51 -5.94
CA ILE A 151 -14.53 -0.92 -6.45
C ILE A 151 -15.73 -1.60 -5.78
N GLU A 152 -16.39 -0.90 -4.85
CA GLU A 152 -17.64 -1.33 -4.21
C GLU A 152 -18.83 -1.11 -5.15
N GLN A 153 -18.80 -0.03 -5.92
CA GLN A 153 -19.83 0.31 -6.91
C GLN A 153 -19.22 1.06 -8.08
N LEU A 154 -19.64 0.73 -9.31
CA LEU A 154 -19.33 1.49 -10.52
C LEU A 154 -20.58 1.56 -11.41
N VAL A 155 -21.13 2.77 -11.55
CA VAL A 155 -22.26 3.04 -12.45
C VAL A 155 -21.80 4.02 -13.51
N VAL A 156 -22.06 3.72 -14.79
CA VAL A 156 -21.70 4.57 -15.91
C VAL A 156 -22.91 4.70 -16.85
N PHE A 157 -23.40 5.93 -17.05
CA PHE A 157 -24.61 6.21 -17.84
C PHE A 157 -25.80 5.32 -17.44
N GLY A 158 -26.01 5.17 -16.13
CA GLY A 158 -27.08 4.34 -15.55
C GLY A 158 -26.85 2.83 -15.59
N ARG A 159 -25.74 2.36 -16.20
CA ARG A 159 -25.40 0.93 -16.26
C ARG A 159 -24.48 0.55 -15.12
N ASP A 160 -24.85 -0.49 -14.38
CA ASP A 160 -23.97 -1.08 -13.35
C ASP A 160 -22.86 -1.90 -14.02
N LEU A 161 -21.63 -1.45 -13.84
CA LEU A 161 -20.40 -2.08 -14.31
C LEU A 161 -19.53 -2.53 -13.13
N THR A 162 -20.10 -2.69 -11.94
CA THR A 162 -19.38 -3.10 -10.74
C THR A 162 -18.66 -4.44 -10.98
N PRO A 163 -17.32 -4.50 -10.88
CA PRO A 163 -16.59 -5.74 -11.11
C PRO A 163 -16.97 -6.81 -10.10
N ARG A 164 -17.07 -8.07 -10.56
CA ARG A 164 -17.22 -9.20 -9.65
C ARG A 164 -16.01 -9.29 -8.72
N GLN A 165 -16.25 -9.22 -7.42
CA GLN A 165 -15.19 -9.32 -6.42
C GLN A 165 -14.64 -10.76 -6.37
N LYS A 166 -13.31 -10.87 -6.37
CA LYS A 166 -12.65 -12.13 -6.02
C LYS A 166 -12.61 -12.21 -4.50
N LEU A 167 -13.22 -13.24 -3.93
CA LEU A 167 -13.15 -13.49 -2.50
C LEU A 167 -11.68 -13.70 -2.11
N MET A 168 -11.18 -12.82 -1.27
CA MET A 168 -9.81 -12.93 -0.75
C MET A 168 -9.79 -13.96 0.39
N PRO A 169 -8.77 -14.82 0.43
CA PRO A 169 -8.53 -15.70 1.57
C PRO A 169 -8.50 -14.95 2.90
N ARG A 170 -8.99 -15.58 3.96
CA ARG A 170 -8.81 -15.00 5.30
C ARG A 170 -7.32 -14.89 5.64
N PRO A 171 -6.90 -13.81 6.31
CA PRO A 171 -5.55 -13.72 6.86
C PRO A 171 -5.21 -14.90 7.77
N PRO A 172 -3.94 -15.37 7.76
CA PRO A 172 -3.51 -16.43 8.64
C PRO A 172 -3.45 -15.93 10.10
N ARG A 173 -3.78 -16.82 11.03
CA ARG A 173 -3.52 -16.65 12.45
C ARG A 173 -2.03 -16.85 12.74
N LEU A 174 -1.57 -16.44 13.92
CA LEU A 174 -0.15 -16.49 14.24
C LEU A 174 0.44 -17.90 14.17
N ASP A 175 -0.27 -18.92 14.66
CA ASP A 175 0.09 -20.33 14.53
C ASP A 175 0.28 -20.73 13.06
N GLU A 176 -0.66 -20.35 12.18
CA GLU A 176 -0.55 -20.61 10.74
C GLU A 176 0.65 -19.89 10.11
N ILE A 177 0.98 -18.67 10.55
CA ILE A 177 2.15 -17.92 10.03
C ILE A 177 3.45 -18.67 10.31
N PHE A 178 3.61 -19.22 11.51
CA PHE A 178 4.77 -20.05 11.86
C PHE A 178 4.90 -21.25 10.93
N GLU A 179 3.81 -22.00 10.76
CA GLU A 179 3.78 -23.18 9.88
C GLU A 179 4.09 -22.82 8.43
N LEU A 180 3.47 -21.77 7.90
CA LEU A 180 3.65 -21.32 6.52
C LEU A 180 5.09 -20.85 6.24
N ALA A 181 5.68 -20.09 7.17
CA ALA A 181 7.06 -19.62 7.03
C ALA A 181 8.06 -20.80 7.13
N ARG A 182 7.85 -21.74 8.05
CA ARG A 182 8.70 -22.94 8.19
C ARG A 182 8.58 -23.90 7.00
N ALA A 183 7.41 -23.96 6.38
CA ALA A 183 7.15 -24.85 5.25
C ALA A 183 7.93 -24.47 3.97
N ARG A 184 8.50 -23.26 3.89
CA ARG A 184 9.27 -22.76 2.73
C ARG A 184 8.53 -22.97 1.39
N HIS A 185 7.23 -22.66 1.38
CA HIS A 185 6.42 -22.89 0.19
C HIS A 185 6.96 -22.07 -1.00
N PRO A 186 7.26 -22.68 -2.17
CA PRO A 186 7.95 -22.00 -3.27
C PRO A 186 7.26 -20.71 -3.74
N ALA A 187 5.93 -20.71 -3.83
CA ALA A 187 5.18 -19.51 -4.23
C ALA A 187 5.28 -18.36 -3.21
N LEU A 188 5.40 -18.66 -1.92
CA LEU A 188 5.55 -17.64 -0.88
C LEU A 188 6.98 -17.07 -0.88
N GLU A 189 7.99 -17.93 -1.00
CA GLU A 189 9.38 -17.49 -1.10
C GLU A 189 9.64 -16.70 -2.38
N ALA A 190 9.04 -17.09 -3.51
CA ALA A 190 9.11 -16.33 -4.75
C ALA A 190 8.50 -14.92 -4.60
N LEU A 191 7.34 -14.80 -3.95
CA LEU A 191 6.72 -13.49 -3.67
C LEU A 191 7.57 -12.66 -2.69
N ALA A 192 8.14 -13.29 -1.66
CA ALA A 192 9.03 -12.63 -0.72
C ALA A 192 10.30 -12.10 -1.41
N LEU A 193 10.89 -12.91 -2.29
CA LEU A 193 12.05 -12.52 -3.08
C LEU A 193 11.71 -11.38 -4.06
N ASP A 194 10.59 -11.48 -4.78
CA ASP A 194 10.11 -10.41 -5.68
C ASP A 194 9.90 -9.10 -4.91
N PHE A 195 9.27 -9.17 -3.74
CA PHE A 195 9.01 -8.01 -2.88
C PHE A 195 10.29 -7.26 -2.49
N ILE A 196 11.33 -7.97 -2.05
CA ILE A 196 12.60 -7.33 -1.65
C ILE A 196 13.49 -6.93 -2.83
N THR A 197 13.43 -7.68 -3.94
CA THR A 197 14.29 -7.43 -5.11
C THR A 197 13.77 -6.30 -5.99
N ARG A 198 12.44 -6.11 -6.06
CA ARG A 198 11.78 -4.99 -6.75
C ARG A 198 11.56 -3.75 -5.89
N GLN A 199 11.89 -3.81 -4.59
CA GLN A 199 11.92 -2.62 -3.75
C GLN A 199 12.98 -1.64 -4.25
N VAL A 200 12.85 -0.36 -3.88
CA VAL A 200 13.82 0.68 -4.26
C VAL A 200 15.25 0.24 -3.98
N PRO A 201 16.19 0.48 -4.93
CA PRO A 201 17.56 0.00 -4.81
C PRO A 201 18.30 0.71 -3.66
N PRO A 202 19.35 0.08 -3.11
CA PRO A 202 20.15 0.70 -2.07
C PRO A 202 20.84 1.98 -2.56
N GLU A 203 20.96 2.97 -1.69
CA GLU A 203 21.74 4.20 -1.96
C GLU A 203 23.16 4.00 -1.42
N LYS A 204 24.16 4.02 -2.30
CA LYS A 204 25.58 3.94 -1.89
C LYS A 204 25.93 5.12 -0.98
N GLY A 205 26.72 4.85 0.06
CA GLY A 205 27.21 5.87 1.00
C GLY A 205 26.25 6.25 2.13
N TYR A 206 25.06 5.63 2.21
CA TYR A 206 24.10 5.86 3.30
C TYR A 206 23.90 4.60 4.15
N SER A 207 23.73 4.79 5.46
CA SER A 207 23.35 3.71 6.37
C SER A 207 21.98 3.12 5.99
N LEU A 208 21.67 1.89 6.41
CA LEU A 208 20.35 1.31 6.14
C LEU A 208 19.22 2.17 6.73
N GLU A 209 19.43 2.73 7.93
CA GLU A 209 18.48 3.66 8.55
C GLU A 209 18.27 4.89 7.66
N ASP A 210 19.34 5.55 7.23
CA ASP A 210 19.24 6.76 6.40
C ASP A 210 18.59 6.46 5.06
N GLN A 211 18.87 5.30 4.47
CA GLN A 211 18.19 4.86 3.25
C GLN A 211 16.67 4.76 3.46
N ILE A 212 16.20 4.13 4.53
CA ILE A 212 14.77 4.02 4.84
C ILE A 212 14.15 5.42 5.00
N VAL A 213 14.79 6.28 5.80
CA VAL A 213 14.33 7.65 6.08
C VAL A 213 14.21 8.46 4.79
N ARG A 214 15.28 8.49 3.98
CA ARG A 214 15.34 9.28 2.74
C ARG A 214 14.35 8.77 1.69
N ARG A 215 14.20 7.45 1.54
CA ARG A 215 13.25 6.86 0.58
C ARG A 215 11.81 7.18 0.96
N ILE A 216 11.47 7.09 2.25
CA ILE A 216 10.13 7.44 2.73
C ILE A 216 9.88 8.95 2.59
N ALA A 217 10.79 9.81 3.06
CA ALA A 217 10.64 11.25 2.96
C ALA A 217 10.57 11.73 1.50
N GLY A 218 11.45 11.22 0.63
CA GLY A 218 11.46 11.53 -0.80
C GLY A 218 10.17 11.13 -1.49
N ARG A 219 9.57 9.98 -1.13
CA ARG A 219 8.26 9.57 -1.63
C ARG A 219 7.17 10.59 -1.26
N MET A 220 7.17 11.08 -0.02
CA MET A 220 6.21 12.10 0.44
C MET A 220 6.43 13.44 -0.29
N ALA A 221 7.68 13.74 -0.65
CA ALA A 221 8.06 14.89 -1.48
C ALA A 221 7.85 14.67 -3.00
N GLY A 222 7.20 13.57 -3.41
CA GLY A 222 6.83 13.32 -4.81
C GLY A 222 7.98 12.77 -5.67
N TYR A 223 8.91 12.02 -5.09
CA TYR A 223 9.85 11.21 -5.86
C TYR A 223 9.07 10.13 -6.62
N SER A 224 9.43 9.91 -7.88
CA SER A 224 8.71 9.03 -8.79
C SER A 224 9.21 7.58 -8.80
N HIS A 225 10.10 7.22 -7.88
CA HIS A 225 10.63 5.86 -7.82
C HIS A 225 9.50 4.88 -7.45
N PRO A 226 9.26 3.83 -8.26
CA PRO A 226 8.30 2.79 -7.91
C PRO A 226 8.70 2.08 -6.62
N VAL A 227 7.73 1.83 -5.75
CA VAL A 227 7.92 1.11 -4.48
C VAL A 227 6.98 -0.09 -4.43
N MET A 228 7.44 -1.21 -3.87
CA MET A 228 6.53 -2.32 -3.54
C MET A 228 5.81 -1.95 -2.26
N THR A 229 4.48 -1.86 -2.30
CA THR A 229 3.64 -1.64 -1.12
C THR A 229 3.32 -2.96 -0.44
N ILE A 230 2.88 -2.89 0.81
CA ILE A 230 2.20 -4.00 1.48
C ILE A 230 1.02 -3.43 2.26
N THR A 231 -0.11 -4.13 2.22
CA THR A 231 -1.35 -3.70 2.89
C THR A 231 -1.82 -2.28 2.53
N GLY A 232 -1.44 -1.80 1.34
CA GLY A 232 -1.82 -0.47 0.84
C GLY A 232 -0.93 0.68 1.32
N SER A 233 0.28 0.41 1.83
CA SER A 233 1.24 1.46 2.20
C SER A 233 2.63 1.21 1.63
N GLY A 234 3.12 2.17 0.84
CA GLY A 234 4.50 2.15 0.34
C GLY A 234 5.54 2.41 1.43
N ASN A 235 5.20 3.19 2.46
CA ASN A 235 6.13 3.43 3.59
C ASN A 235 6.36 2.13 4.37
N GLN A 236 5.31 1.36 4.63
CA GLN A 236 5.43 0.03 5.24
C GLN A 236 6.23 -0.92 4.33
N GLY A 237 6.00 -0.84 3.02
CA GLY A 237 6.74 -1.61 2.02
C GLY A 237 8.25 -1.34 2.02
N ILE A 238 8.66 -0.06 2.02
CA ILE A 238 10.07 0.34 2.14
C ILE A 238 10.64 -0.13 3.48
N PHE A 239 9.93 0.11 4.57
CA PHE A 239 10.36 -0.19 5.93
C PHE A 239 10.62 -1.68 6.15
N LEU A 240 9.78 -2.56 5.59
CA LEU A 240 10.01 -4.01 5.64
C LEU A 240 11.03 -4.46 4.58
N GLY A 241 10.95 -3.92 3.36
CA GLY A 241 11.68 -4.43 2.21
C GLY A 241 13.19 -4.16 2.26
N LEU A 242 13.61 -2.95 2.64
CA LEU A 242 15.03 -2.59 2.62
C LEU A 242 15.89 -3.39 3.60
N PRO A 243 15.47 -3.60 4.86
CA PRO A 243 16.23 -4.45 5.78
C PRO A 243 16.38 -5.89 5.28
N TYR A 244 15.30 -6.50 4.79
CA TYR A 244 15.37 -7.85 4.26
C TYR A 244 16.13 -7.96 2.95
N ARG A 245 16.12 -6.92 2.11
CA ARG A 245 16.97 -6.87 0.92
C ARG A 245 18.45 -6.94 1.31
N ARG A 246 18.86 -6.17 2.32
CA ARG A 246 20.23 -6.22 2.85
C ARG A 246 20.57 -7.61 3.39
N LEU A 247 19.72 -8.15 4.26
CA LEU A 247 19.95 -9.49 4.84
C LEU A 247 19.98 -10.59 3.78
N TYR A 248 19.20 -10.47 2.69
CA TYR A 248 19.25 -11.40 1.57
C TYR A 248 20.58 -11.32 0.80
N GLN A 249 21.19 -10.13 0.69
CA GLN A 249 22.52 -9.99 0.09
C GLN A 249 23.61 -10.67 0.95
N GLU A 250 23.42 -10.72 2.27
CA GLU A 250 24.37 -11.30 3.22
C GLU A 250 24.16 -12.81 3.41
N GLN A 251 22.90 -13.27 3.42
CA GLN A 251 22.50 -14.64 3.83
C GLN A 251 21.85 -15.46 2.70
N GLY A 252 21.60 -14.86 1.54
CA GLY A 252 20.91 -15.51 0.42
C GLY A 252 19.50 -16.00 0.78
N ALA A 253 19.10 -17.13 0.20
CA ALA A 253 17.76 -17.70 0.39
C ALA A 253 17.42 -18.09 1.83
N ALA A 254 18.40 -18.16 2.74
CA ALA A 254 18.18 -18.52 4.14
C ALA A 254 17.27 -17.54 4.90
N ILE A 255 17.23 -16.27 4.49
CA ILE A 255 16.38 -15.25 5.14
C ILE A 255 14.92 -15.27 4.64
N LEU A 256 14.62 -15.92 3.51
CA LEU A 256 13.29 -15.85 2.88
C LEU A 256 12.14 -16.29 3.81
N PRO A 257 12.27 -17.32 4.67
CA PRO A 257 11.25 -17.65 5.67
C PRO A 257 10.91 -16.48 6.60
N ALA A 258 11.90 -15.69 7.01
CA ALA A 258 11.70 -14.50 7.84
C ALA A 258 10.98 -13.37 7.09
N VAL A 259 11.27 -13.22 5.79
CA VAL A 259 10.56 -12.28 4.91
C VAL A 259 9.08 -12.68 4.79
N VAL A 260 8.81 -13.97 4.51
CA VAL A 260 7.45 -14.51 4.45
C VAL A 260 6.73 -14.27 5.78
N PHE A 261 7.38 -14.58 6.90
CA PHE A 261 6.81 -14.34 8.23
C PHE A 261 6.43 -12.87 8.43
N SER A 262 7.34 -11.94 8.13
CA SER A 262 7.10 -10.50 8.26
C SER A 262 5.96 -10.00 7.38
N LEU A 263 5.87 -10.47 6.13
CA LEU A 263 4.78 -10.10 5.22
C LEU A 263 3.43 -10.61 5.72
N LEU A 264 3.36 -11.84 6.23
CA LEU A 264 2.13 -12.40 6.78
C LEU A 264 1.76 -11.76 8.13
N ALA A 265 2.74 -11.44 8.97
CA ALA A 265 2.54 -10.69 10.21
C ALA A 265 2.00 -9.29 9.93
N GLN A 266 2.51 -8.62 8.89
CA GLN A 266 2.00 -7.32 8.43
C GLN A 266 0.53 -7.42 8.02
N VAL A 267 0.15 -8.45 7.23
CA VAL A 267 -1.25 -8.69 6.85
C VAL A 267 -2.12 -8.99 8.07
N HIS A 268 -1.63 -9.83 8.99
CA HIS A 268 -2.32 -10.17 10.23
C HIS A 268 -2.62 -8.95 11.11
N LEU A 269 -1.63 -8.07 11.31
CA LEU A 269 -1.79 -6.84 12.07
C LEU A 269 -2.71 -5.85 11.36
N SER A 270 -2.58 -5.73 10.03
CA SER A 270 -3.45 -4.87 9.21
C SER A 270 -4.91 -5.34 9.11
N HIS A 271 -5.23 -6.58 9.47
CA HIS A 271 -6.61 -7.04 9.55
C HIS A 271 -7.23 -6.77 10.93
N LYS A 272 -6.40 -6.70 11.99
CA LYS A 272 -6.86 -6.36 13.35
C LYS A 272 -7.01 -4.85 13.56
N HIS A 273 -6.41 -4.05 12.70
CA HIS A 273 -6.44 -2.59 12.74
C HIS A 273 -6.90 -2.04 11.39
N ASP A 274 -7.75 -1.02 11.37
CA ASP A 274 -8.13 -0.36 10.12
C ASP A 274 -6.91 0.03 9.29
N ARG A 275 -6.99 -0.12 7.95
CA ARG A 275 -5.88 0.22 7.03
C ARG A 275 -5.44 1.67 7.16
N LEU A 276 -6.39 2.57 7.46
CA LEU A 276 -6.16 3.96 7.81
C LEU A 276 -6.51 4.16 9.29
N SER A 277 -5.61 4.80 10.03
CA SER A 277 -5.76 5.07 11.46
C SER A 277 -5.21 6.45 11.79
N ARG A 278 -5.56 6.95 12.99
CA ARG A 278 -4.94 8.15 13.58
C ARG A 278 -3.47 7.92 13.96
N ASP A 279 -3.09 6.68 14.21
CA ASP A 279 -1.72 6.30 14.52
C ASP A 279 -0.95 5.89 13.26
N CYS A 280 0.36 6.13 13.26
CA CYS A 280 1.24 5.77 12.16
C CYS A 280 1.35 4.25 12.01
N GLY A 281 0.99 3.73 10.83
CA GLY A 281 1.11 2.30 10.51
C GLY A 281 2.54 1.75 10.51
N LEU A 282 3.58 2.61 10.49
CA LEU A 282 4.95 2.16 10.73
C LEU A 282 5.13 1.67 12.17
N ALA A 283 4.59 2.40 13.14
CA ALA A 283 4.71 2.07 14.56
C ALA A 283 3.82 0.89 14.97
N THR A 284 2.58 0.88 14.49
CA THR A 284 1.57 -0.08 14.93
C THR A 284 1.57 -1.39 14.14
N LYS A 285 2.20 -1.42 12.96
CA LYS A 285 2.14 -2.59 12.05
C LYS A 285 3.52 -3.01 11.52
N ALA A 286 4.21 -2.13 10.79
CA ALA A 286 5.45 -2.50 10.10
C ALA A 286 6.61 -2.79 11.06
N ALA A 287 6.81 -1.98 12.09
CA ALA A 287 7.85 -2.24 13.08
C ALA A 287 7.61 -3.54 13.87
N PRO A 288 6.41 -3.79 14.44
CA PRO A 288 6.12 -5.09 15.06
C PRO A 288 6.26 -6.27 14.10
N ALA A 289 5.86 -6.12 12.83
CA ALA A 289 6.02 -7.17 11.82
C ALA A 289 7.50 -7.47 11.53
N LEU A 290 8.32 -6.44 11.30
CA LEU A 290 9.77 -6.58 11.11
C LEU A 290 10.43 -7.26 12.31
N ALA A 291 10.16 -6.76 13.52
CA ALA A 291 10.67 -7.34 14.76
C ALA A 291 10.30 -8.82 14.88
N ALA A 292 9.05 -9.16 14.53
CA ALA A 292 8.57 -10.53 14.62
C ALA A 292 9.23 -11.47 13.60
N GLY A 293 9.42 -11.05 12.35
CA GLY A 293 10.12 -11.88 11.37
C GLY A 293 11.61 -12.06 11.70
N LEU A 294 12.28 -11.02 12.22
CA LEU A 294 13.66 -11.12 12.71
C LEU A 294 13.76 -12.06 13.92
N ALA A 295 12.83 -11.95 14.88
CA ALA A 295 12.78 -12.85 16.03
C ALA A 295 12.46 -14.30 15.63
N PHE A 296 11.57 -14.50 14.66
CA PHE A 296 11.30 -15.81 14.06
C PHE A 296 12.56 -16.42 13.46
N ALA A 297 13.36 -15.65 12.72
CA ALA A 297 14.64 -16.11 12.17
C ALA A 297 15.62 -16.59 13.25
N ARG A 298 15.53 -16.00 14.45
CA ARG A 298 16.32 -16.36 15.64
C ARG A 298 15.67 -17.47 16.49
N GLY A 299 14.61 -18.11 16.01
CA GLY A 299 13.96 -19.24 16.69
C GLY A 299 12.97 -18.85 17.80
N ALA A 300 12.50 -17.60 17.85
CA ALA A 300 11.57 -17.14 18.88
C ALA A 300 10.25 -17.94 18.89
N ALA A 301 9.68 -18.14 20.07
CA ALA A 301 8.43 -18.87 20.24
C ALA A 301 7.21 -17.96 19.98
N PRO A 302 6.01 -18.53 19.71
CA PRO A 302 4.80 -17.73 19.50
C PRO A 302 4.46 -16.76 20.66
N ALA A 303 4.84 -17.11 21.89
CA ALA A 303 4.66 -16.23 23.05
C ALA A 303 5.50 -14.95 22.96
N ASP A 304 6.73 -15.06 22.49
CA ASP A 304 7.64 -13.92 22.29
C ASP A 304 7.12 -13.00 21.19
N ILE A 305 6.65 -13.58 20.08
CA ILE A 305 6.04 -12.80 18.98
C ILE A 305 4.79 -12.05 19.46
N ARG A 306 3.93 -12.70 20.25
CA ARG A 306 2.76 -12.03 20.86
C ARG A 306 3.17 -10.89 21.77
N ARG A 307 4.28 -11.04 22.51
CA ARG A 307 4.85 -9.97 23.33
C ARG A 307 5.38 -8.83 22.45
N LEU A 308 6.13 -9.11 21.39
CA LEU A 308 6.62 -8.10 20.44
C LEU A 308 5.49 -7.29 19.81
N PHE A 309 4.38 -7.93 19.42
CA PHE A 309 3.21 -7.23 18.88
C PHE A 309 2.58 -6.22 19.84
N ARG A 310 2.72 -6.42 21.16
CA ARG A 310 2.24 -5.47 22.19
C ARG A 310 3.30 -4.45 22.59
N ASP A 311 4.54 -4.91 22.75
CA ASP A 311 5.61 -4.11 23.34
C ASP A 311 6.22 -3.14 22.34
N VAL A 312 6.38 -3.52 21.07
CA VAL A 312 7.02 -2.66 20.05
C VAL A 312 6.27 -1.34 19.86
N PRO A 313 4.93 -1.32 19.66
CA PRO A 313 4.20 -0.06 19.58
C PRO A 313 4.34 0.78 20.85
N SER A 314 4.34 0.13 22.03
CA SER A 314 4.48 0.79 23.34
C SER A 314 5.86 1.44 23.51
N ARG A 315 6.94 0.77 23.07
CA ARG A 315 8.32 1.29 23.10
C ARG A 315 8.52 2.45 22.14
N ILE A 316 7.95 2.35 20.94
CA ILE A 316 7.99 3.46 19.98
C ILE A 316 7.25 4.66 20.55
N GLY A 317 6.16 4.44 21.29
CA GLY A 317 5.28 5.48 21.79
C GLY A 317 4.35 6.02 20.69
N GLY A 318 3.40 6.87 21.08
CA GLY A 318 2.43 7.44 20.14
C GLY A 318 3.12 8.20 18.99
N LEU A 319 2.81 7.80 17.76
CA LEU A 319 3.23 8.49 16.53
C LEU A 319 1.99 8.86 15.72
N PRO A 320 1.45 10.08 15.85
CA PRO A 320 0.24 10.47 15.13
C PRO A 320 0.47 10.52 13.61
N CYS A 321 -0.58 10.21 12.84
CA CYS A 321 -0.62 10.35 11.40
C CYS A 321 -1.22 11.71 11.03
N GLU A 322 -0.36 12.67 10.67
CA GLU A 322 -0.74 14.05 10.33
C GLU A 322 -0.98 14.24 8.83
N GLY A 323 -0.59 13.26 8.01
CA GLY A 323 -0.66 13.35 6.55
C GLY A 323 0.51 12.61 5.92
N ALA A 324 0.54 12.65 4.59
CA ALA A 324 1.68 12.22 3.80
C ALA A 324 2.65 13.39 3.64
N GLU A 325 3.70 13.42 4.47
CA GLU A 325 4.63 14.55 4.59
C GLU A 325 6.07 14.05 4.79
N PRO A 326 7.12 14.83 4.44
CA PRO A 326 8.51 14.42 4.61
C PRO A 326 8.86 13.92 6.02
N ALA A 327 8.19 14.43 7.07
CA ALA A 327 8.31 13.97 8.46
C ALA A 327 7.98 12.48 8.67
N CYS A 328 7.33 11.80 7.71
CA CYS A 328 7.22 10.34 7.72
C CYS A 328 8.58 9.65 7.76
N GLY A 329 9.65 10.29 7.24
CA GLY A 329 11.02 9.80 7.36
C GLY A 329 11.48 9.70 8.80
N ASP A 330 11.29 10.75 9.61
CA ASP A 330 11.68 10.75 11.03
C ASP A 330 10.86 9.75 11.85
N LYS A 331 9.56 9.61 11.53
CA LYS A 331 8.71 8.56 12.09
C LYS A 331 9.25 7.16 11.76
N ALA A 332 9.77 6.97 10.55
CA ALA A 332 10.43 5.73 10.16
C ALA A 332 11.74 5.51 10.92
N ARG A 333 12.57 6.54 11.11
CA ARG A 333 13.80 6.45 11.93
C ARG A 333 13.49 5.92 13.33
N ARG A 334 12.58 6.60 14.03
CA ARG A 334 12.20 6.22 15.41
C ARG A 334 11.63 4.80 15.48
N ALA A 335 10.76 4.43 14.53
CA ALA A 335 10.21 3.08 14.47
C ALA A 335 11.28 2.02 14.16
N PHE A 336 12.26 2.34 13.31
CA PHE A 336 13.34 1.45 12.93
C PHE A 336 14.31 1.21 14.09
N GLN A 337 14.74 2.26 14.77
CA GLN A 337 15.63 2.18 15.94
C GLN A 337 15.03 1.34 17.07
N ALA A 338 13.70 1.30 17.21
CA ALA A 338 13.03 0.49 18.23
C ALA A 338 13.09 -1.02 17.97
N VAL A 339 13.37 -1.45 16.74
CA VAL A 339 13.33 -2.86 16.32
C VAL A 339 14.62 -3.36 15.69
N TRP A 340 15.48 -2.45 15.24
CA TRP A 340 16.74 -2.74 14.57
C TRP A 340 17.91 -2.58 15.53
N ASN A 341 18.05 -3.54 16.43
CA ASN A 341 19.24 -3.64 17.30
C ASN A 341 20.20 -4.62 16.64
N GLY A 342 21.14 -4.10 15.82
CA GLY A 342 22.25 -4.84 15.20
C GLY A 342 21.91 -6.29 14.83
N ALA A 343 21.34 -6.48 13.63
CA ALA A 343 20.86 -7.76 13.16
C ALA A 343 21.89 -8.89 13.31
#